data_AF-A0A920SDM0-F1
#
_entry.id   AF-A0A920SDM0-F1
#
_cell.length_a   1.000
_cell.length_b   1.000
_cell.length_c   1.000
_cell.angle_alpha   90.00
_cell.angle_beta   90.00
_cell.angle_gamma   90.00
#
_symmetry.space_group_name_H-M   'P 1'
#
loop_
_entity.id
_entity.type
_entity.pdbx_description
1 polymer ?
#
loop_
_entity_poly.entity_id
_entity_poly.type
_entity_poly.pdbx_seq_one_letter_code
_entity_poly.pdbx_strand_id
1 'polypeptide(L)'
;MIFDGDDAIGVTFTDAEGGSGEAQCRFIVDASGQSTLISRHMDTKQWDPFFQNLAVYAYFTGTKSLPEPDQNNIFIESYRYGWLWSIPLHTGRTSIGVVVDSQVGQEGIQQHGAKAFLESQLALSRHTRGMLEDAQWIPTQTW
;
A
#
# COMPACT_ATOMS: atom_id res chain seq x y z
N MET A 1 8.49 11.34 22.07
CA MET A 1 9.91 11.14 22.45
C MET A 1 10.21 12.03 23.63
N ILE A 2 11.10 11.59 24.50
CA ILE A 2 11.59 12.33 25.66
C ILE A 2 13.03 12.70 25.36
N PHE A 3 13.37 13.98 25.53
CA PHE A 3 14.70 14.52 25.24
C PHE A 3 15.29 15.16 26.50
N ASP A 4 16.60 15.03 26.66
CA ASP A 4 17.43 15.83 27.55
C ASP A 4 18.49 16.56 26.72
N GLY A 5 18.30 17.87 26.53
CA GLY A 5 19.03 18.61 25.50
C GLY A 5 18.79 18.02 24.11
N ASP A 6 19.87 17.68 23.41
CA ASP A 6 19.83 17.06 22.07
C ASP A 6 19.75 15.53 22.11
N ASP A 7 19.88 14.92 23.30
CA ASP A 7 19.89 13.47 23.46
C ASP A 7 18.47 12.94 23.65
N ALA A 8 18.09 11.98 22.80
CA ALA A 8 16.83 11.26 22.97
C ALA A 8 17.00 10.19 24.05
N ILE A 9 16.30 10.36 25.18
CA ILE A 9 16.47 9.54 26.40
C ILE A 9 15.30 8.58 26.65
N GLY A 10 14.22 8.69 25.88
CA GLY A 10 13.05 7.85 26.09
C GLY A 10 11.90 8.08 25.13
N VAL A 11 10.82 7.33 25.37
CA VAL A 11 9.57 7.42 24.62
C VAL A 11 8.38 7.57 25.57
N THR A 12 7.38 8.29 25.11
CA THR A 12 6.04 8.25 25.67
C THR A 12 5.22 7.27 24.84
N PHE A 13 4.34 6.51 25.48
CA PHE A 13 3.48 5.55 24.81
C PHE A 13 2.08 5.54 25.42
N THR A 14 1.13 5.03 24.65
CA THR A 14 -0.21 4.66 25.12
C THR A 14 -0.31 3.14 25.08
N ASP A 15 -0.68 2.53 26.20
CA ASP A 15 -0.86 1.09 26.29
C ASP A 15 -2.21 0.63 25.68
N ALA A 16 -2.46 -0.68 25.72
CA ALA A 16 -3.68 -1.27 25.18
C ALA A 16 -4.96 -0.87 25.93
N GLU A 17 -4.85 -0.40 27.17
CA GLU A 17 -5.97 0.05 28.00
C GLU A 17 -6.22 1.57 27.86
N GLY A 18 -5.41 2.26 27.05
CA GLY A 18 -5.47 3.71 26.87
C GLY A 18 -4.70 4.50 27.94
N GLY A 19 -3.97 3.81 28.82
CA GLY A 19 -3.07 4.42 29.80
C GLY A 19 -1.86 5.05 29.11
N SER A 20 -1.43 6.22 29.57
CA SER A 20 -0.21 6.87 29.12
C SER A 20 0.98 6.48 30.01
N GLY A 21 2.14 6.23 29.40
CA GLY A 21 3.35 5.88 30.13
C GLY A 21 4.63 6.40 29.48
N GLU A 22 5.74 6.22 30.20
CA GLU A 22 7.08 6.59 29.75
C GLU A 22 8.03 5.40 29.87
N ALA A 23 8.95 5.26 28.92
CA ALA A 23 10.05 4.32 28.97
C ALA A 23 11.37 5.03 28.66
N GLN A 24 12.31 4.96 29.59
CA GLN A 24 13.67 5.44 29.40
C GLN A 24 14.48 4.42 28.59
N CYS A 25 15.23 4.88 27.61
CA CYS A 25 16.06 4.02 26.77
C CYS A 25 17.29 4.76 26.25
N ARG A 26 18.36 4.00 25.99
CA ARG A 26 19.62 4.54 25.47
C ARG A 26 19.60 4.76 23.95
N PHE A 27 18.75 4.01 23.25
CA PHE A 27 18.63 4.08 21.80
C PHE A 27 17.15 4.00 21.41
N ILE A 28 16.78 4.79 20.41
CA ILE A 28 15.44 4.80 19.82
C ILE A 28 15.58 4.48 18.33
N VAL A 29 14.77 3.54 17.86
CA VAL A 29 14.68 3.17 16.45
C VAL A 29 13.25 3.45 15.97
N ASP A 30 13.11 4.28 14.94
CA ASP A 30 11.81 4.51 14.30
C ASP A 30 11.52 3.39 13.29
N ALA A 31 10.63 2.47 13.67
CA ALA A 31 10.10 1.42 12.79
C ALA A 31 8.61 1.64 12.47
N SER A 32 8.12 2.88 12.53
CA SER A 32 6.70 3.22 12.33
C SER A 32 6.22 3.18 10.87
N GLY A 33 7.08 2.75 9.93
CA GLY A 33 6.76 2.65 8.51
C GLY A 33 6.44 4.01 7.88
N GLN A 34 5.35 4.10 7.11
CA GLN A 34 4.96 5.33 6.42
C GLN A 34 4.62 6.50 7.36
N SER A 35 4.30 6.20 8.63
CA SER A 35 4.03 7.21 9.65
C SER A 35 5.26 8.06 9.96
N THR A 36 6.48 7.53 9.84
CA THR A 36 7.74 8.31 9.94
C THR A 36 7.78 9.22 11.19
N LEU A 37 7.44 8.70 12.37
CA LEU A 37 7.20 9.49 13.58
C LEU A 37 8.36 10.44 13.94
N ILE A 38 9.61 9.96 13.91
CA ILE A 38 10.79 10.76 14.25
C ILE A 38 11.07 11.78 13.16
N SER A 39 11.11 11.37 11.88
CA SER A 39 11.38 12.30 10.78
C SER A 39 10.32 13.39 10.66
N ARG A 40 9.06 13.10 10.98
CA ARG A 40 7.99 14.11 11.08
C ARG A 40 8.20 15.06 12.25
N HIS A 41 8.57 14.53 13.42
CA HIS A 41 8.82 15.34 14.61
C HIS A 41 10.01 16.30 14.40
N MET A 42 11.04 15.84 13.70
CA MET A 42 12.25 16.62 13.40
C MET A 42 12.15 17.45 12.11
N ASP A 43 11.02 17.42 11.40
CA ASP A 43 10.81 18.08 10.11
C ASP A 43 11.90 17.76 9.05
N THR A 44 12.32 16.49 9.00
CA THR A 44 13.38 16.01 8.08
C THR A 44 12.86 15.17 6.91
N LYS A 45 11.55 14.91 6.86
CA LYS A 45 10.94 14.12 5.79
C LYS A 45 10.93 14.91 4.48
N GLN A 46 11.52 14.33 3.44
CA GLN A 46 11.53 14.90 2.09
C GLN A 46 10.80 13.95 1.13
N TRP A 47 9.93 14.51 0.29
CA TRP A 47 9.25 13.76 -0.75
C TRP A 47 10.09 13.74 -2.02
N ASP A 48 10.11 12.59 -2.69
CA ASP A 48 10.72 12.47 -4.00
C ASP A 48 9.84 13.20 -5.04
N PRO A 49 10.38 14.18 -5.79
CA PRO A 49 9.60 14.96 -6.73
C PRO A 49 9.22 14.16 -7.99
N PHE A 50 9.90 13.05 -8.28
CA PHE A 50 9.66 12.20 -9.44
C PHE A 50 8.68 11.07 -9.11
N PHE A 51 8.83 10.41 -7.96
CA PHE A 51 7.99 9.27 -7.57
C PHE A 51 6.73 9.69 -6.79
N GLN A 52 5.91 10.54 -7.40
CA GLN A 52 4.63 11.00 -6.85
C GLN A 52 3.49 10.07 -7.28
N ASN A 53 3.54 8.81 -6.82
CA ASN A 53 2.60 7.77 -7.22
C ASN A 53 1.55 7.48 -6.14
N LEU A 54 0.36 7.06 -6.58
CA LEU A 54 -0.71 6.54 -5.72
C LEU A 54 -1.07 5.12 -6.16
N ALA A 55 -1.25 4.24 -5.18
CA ALA A 55 -1.67 2.86 -5.41
C ALA A 55 -3.12 2.64 -4.97
N VAL A 56 -3.90 1.95 -5.81
CA VAL A 56 -5.23 1.43 -5.45
C VAL A 56 -5.23 -0.06 -5.72
N TYR A 57 -5.67 -0.86 -4.74
CA TYR A 57 -5.60 -2.31 -4.85
C TYR A 57 -6.77 -3.00 -4.15
N ALA A 58 -7.01 -4.24 -4.55
CA ALA A 58 -7.98 -5.13 -3.96
C ALA A 58 -7.49 -6.59 -4.02
N TYR A 59 -8.20 -7.47 -3.34
CA TYR A 59 -7.96 -8.90 -3.40
C TYR A 59 -9.03 -9.59 -4.25
N PHE A 60 -8.60 -10.59 -5.00
CA PHE A 60 -9.45 -11.37 -5.87
C PHE A 60 -9.26 -12.88 -5.61
N THR A 61 -10.30 -13.68 -5.82
CA THR A 61 -10.21 -15.14 -5.95
C THR A 61 -10.50 -15.56 -7.39
N GLY A 62 -10.10 -16.76 -7.79
CA GLY A 62 -10.41 -17.30 -9.12
C GLY A 62 -9.66 -16.65 -10.28
N THR A 63 -8.58 -15.90 -9.99
CA THR A 63 -7.74 -15.31 -11.04
C THR A 63 -6.98 -16.39 -11.80
N LYS A 64 -6.83 -16.22 -13.12
CA LYS A 64 -5.99 -17.13 -13.93
C LYS A 64 -4.51 -16.93 -13.56
N SER A 65 -3.83 -18.03 -13.25
CA SER A 65 -2.38 -18.02 -12.97
C SER A 65 -1.57 -17.85 -14.24
N LEU A 66 -0.31 -17.44 -14.09
CA LEU A 66 0.67 -17.56 -15.16
C LEU A 66 0.87 -19.04 -15.54
N PRO A 67 1.24 -19.34 -16.80
CA PRO A 67 1.58 -20.70 -17.23
C PRO A 67 2.77 -21.29 -16.44
N GLU A 68 2.90 -22.61 -16.45
CA GLU A 68 4.05 -23.28 -15.82
C GLU A 68 5.36 -22.80 -16.46
N PRO A 69 6.40 -22.53 -15.65
CA PRO A 69 6.54 -22.79 -14.21
C PRO A 69 6.26 -21.57 -13.30
N ASP A 70 5.62 -20.52 -13.83
CA ASP A 70 5.61 -19.18 -13.23
C ASP A 70 4.37 -18.86 -12.37
N GLN A 71 3.57 -19.87 -11.99
CA GLN A 71 2.27 -19.71 -11.29
C GLN A 71 2.33 -18.80 -10.08
N ASN A 72 3.45 -18.83 -9.36
CA ASN A 72 3.65 -18.11 -8.09
C ASN A 72 4.43 -16.80 -8.27
N ASN A 73 4.83 -16.46 -9.49
CA ASN A 73 5.53 -15.21 -9.75
C ASN A 73 4.56 -14.03 -9.66
N ILE A 74 5.09 -12.88 -9.26
CA ILE A 74 4.42 -11.60 -9.51
C ILE A 74 4.33 -11.37 -11.03
N PHE A 75 3.18 -10.91 -11.49
CA PHE A 75 3.02 -10.36 -12.83
C PHE A 75 2.95 -8.83 -12.75
N ILE A 76 3.71 -8.14 -13.59
CA ILE A 76 3.72 -6.67 -13.69
C ILE A 76 3.38 -6.28 -15.12
N GLU A 77 2.42 -5.37 -15.27
CA GLU A 77 1.98 -4.85 -16.57
C GLU A 77 2.03 -3.33 -16.58
N SER A 78 2.89 -2.75 -17.41
CA SER A 78 2.86 -1.31 -17.69
C SER A 78 1.76 -0.98 -18.70
N TYR A 79 1.07 0.15 -18.50
CA TYR A 79 0.07 0.67 -19.43
C TYR A 79 0.17 2.19 -19.49
N ARG A 80 -0.71 2.84 -20.27
CA ARG A 80 -0.62 4.28 -20.58
C ARG A 80 -0.56 5.18 -19.34
N TYR A 81 -1.20 4.81 -18.23
CA TYR A 81 -1.35 5.67 -17.06
C TYR A 81 -0.51 5.24 -15.85
N GLY A 82 0.31 4.19 -15.98
CA GLY A 82 1.12 3.67 -14.90
C GLY A 82 1.43 2.19 -15.06
N TRP A 83 1.33 1.42 -13.98
CA TRP A 83 1.54 -0.02 -14.01
C TRP A 83 0.63 -0.76 -13.04
N LEU A 84 0.43 -2.04 -13.30
CA LEU A 84 -0.37 -2.95 -12.49
C LEU A 84 0.52 -4.04 -11.92
N TRP A 85 0.17 -4.53 -10.73
CA TRP A 85 0.69 -5.78 -10.20
C TRP A 85 -0.42 -6.82 -10.06
N SER A 86 -0.03 -8.09 -10.17
CA SER A 86 -0.81 -9.24 -9.75
C SER A 86 0.10 -10.18 -8.95
N ILE A 87 -0.17 -10.33 -7.66
CA ILE A 87 0.62 -11.12 -6.72
C ILE A 87 -0.24 -12.26 -6.17
N PRO A 88 -0.04 -13.50 -6.61
CA PRO A 88 -0.72 -14.66 -6.04
C PRO A 88 -0.25 -14.87 -4.60
N LEU A 89 -1.18 -15.16 -3.69
CA LEU A 89 -0.92 -15.48 -2.30
C LEU A 89 -1.21 -16.95 -2.01
N HIS A 90 -0.50 -17.50 -1.03
CA HIS A 90 -0.69 -18.88 -0.55
C HIS A 90 -2.12 -19.19 -0.04
N THR A 91 -2.95 -18.15 0.18
CA THR A 91 -4.34 -18.27 0.62
C THR A 91 -5.33 -18.53 -0.52
N GLY A 92 -4.85 -18.65 -1.77
CA GLY A 92 -5.70 -18.73 -2.97
C GLY A 92 -6.30 -17.39 -3.38
N ARG A 93 -5.86 -16.30 -2.74
CA ARG A 93 -6.18 -14.91 -3.11
C ARG A 93 -5.06 -14.35 -3.98
N THR A 94 -5.39 -13.37 -4.80
CA THR A 94 -4.42 -12.60 -5.57
C THR A 94 -4.58 -11.13 -5.22
N SER A 95 -3.49 -10.49 -4.80
CA SER A 95 -3.44 -9.03 -4.64
C SER A 95 -3.26 -8.41 -6.02
N ILE A 96 -4.20 -7.58 -6.44
CA ILE A 96 -4.14 -6.89 -7.73
C ILE A 96 -4.33 -5.40 -7.47
N GLY A 97 -3.40 -4.61 -7.99
CA GLY A 97 -3.40 -3.16 -7.80
C GLY A 97 -2.85 -2.42 -9.00
N VAL A 98 -3.20 -1.15 -9.06
CA VAL A 98 -2.68 -0.19 -10.02
C VAL A 98 -1.87 0.86 -9.27
N VAL A 99 -0.75 1.27 -9.86
CA VAL A 99 0.04 2.43 -9.46
C VAL A 99 -0.03 3.45 -10.59
N VAL A 100 -0.55 4.63 -10.27
CA VAL A 100 -0.73 5.76 -11.18
C VAL A 100 -0.07 7.01 -10.61
N ASP A 101 0.01 8.06 -11.43
CA ASP A 101 0.28 9.41 -10.94
C ASP A 101 -0.70 9.79 -9.80
N SER A 102 -0.17 10.39 -8.74
CA SER A 102 -0.94 10.66 -7.52
C SER A 102 -2.08 11.64 -7.73
N GLN A 103 -1.92 12.65 -8.58
CA GLN A 103 -2.98 13.61 -8.86
C GLN A 103 -4.11 12.94 -9.64
N VAL A 104 -3.77 12.21 -10.70
CA VAL A 104 -4.74 11.44 -11.51
C VAL A 104 -5.50 10.44 -10.63
N GLY A 105 -4.79 9.73 -9.75
CA GLY A 105 -5.40 8.79 -8.81
C GLY A 105 -6.36 9.46 -7.84
N GLN A 106 -5.96 10.57 -7.21
CA GLN A 106 -6.80 11.31 -6.26
C GLN A 106 -8.06 11.87 -6.92
N GLU A 107 -7.93 12.49 -8.10
CA GLU A 107 -9.06 13.05 -8.85
C GLU A 107 -10.06 11.95 -9.23
N GLY A 108 -9.58 10.83 -9.77
CA GLY A 108 -10.43 9.70 -10.14
C GLY A 108 -11.15 9.05 -8.94
N ILE A 109 -10.45 8.90 -7.81
CA ILE A 109 -11.04 8.39 -6.57
C ILE A 109 -12.10 9.35 -6.03
N GLN A 110 -11.84 10.66 -6.05
CA GLN A 110 -12.80 11.66 -5.57
C GLN A 110 -14.09 11.67 -6.39
N GLN A 111 -13.99 11.48 -7.71
CA GLN A 111 -15.14 11.53 -8.61
C GLN A 111 -15.98 10.24 -8.60
N HIS A 112 -15.34 9.08 -8.49
CA HIS A 112 -16.00 7.79 -8.73
C HIS A 112 -15.91 6.79 -7.56
N GLY A 113 -15.09 7.10 -6.56
CA GLY A 113 -14.73 6.17 -5.48
C GLY A 113 -13.62 5.20 -5.88
N ALA A 114 -12.87 4.71 -4.90
CA ALA A 114 -11.67 3.88 -5.12
C ALA A 114 -11.96 2.58 -5.87
N LYS A 115 -13.12 1.94 -5.61
CA LYS A 115 -13.52 0.71 -6.30
C LYS A 115 -13.73 0.93 -7.79
N ALA A 116 -14.59 1.89 -8.16
CA ALA A 116 -14.88 2.18 -9.56
C ALA A 116 -13.63 2.70 -10.30
N PHE A 117 -12.79 3.48 -9.62
CA PHE A 117 -11.50 3.87 -10.16
C PHE A 117 -10.63 2.64 -10.47
N LEU A 118 -10.44 1.71 -9.53
CA LEU A 118 -9.65 0.50 -9.77
C LEU A 118 -10.23 -0.35 -10.91
N GLU A 119 -11.54 -0.60 -10.93
CA GLU A 119 -12.21 -1.34 -12.01
C GLU A 119 -11.96 -0.70 -13.38
N SER A 120 -12.01 0.63 -13.47
CA SER A 120 -11.72 1.36 -14.71
C SER A 120 -10.27 1.18 -15.17
N GLN A 121 -9.30 1.19 -14.25
CA GLN A 121 -7.89 1.00 -14.60
C GLN A 121 -7.59 -0.44 -15.01
N LEU A 122 -8.17 -1.42 -14.32
CA LEU A 122 -8.06 -2.84 -14.67
C LEU A 122 -8.64 -3.11 -16.07
N ALA A 123 -9.74 -2.46 -16.43
CA ALA A 123 -10.36 -2.61 -17.76
C ALA A 123 -9.47 -2.10 -18.92
N LEU A 124 -8.51 -1.20 -18.64
CA LEU A 124 -7.55 -0.67 -19.62
C LEU A 124 -6.33 -1.57 -19.82
N SER A 125 -6.13 -2.56 -18.94
CA SER A 125 -5.04 -3.52 -19.06
C SER A 125 -5.33 -4.57 -20.14
N ARG A 126 -4.27 -5.10 -20.76
CA ARG A 126 -4.37 -6.15 -21.77
C ARG A 126 -4.36 -7.53 -21.12
N HIS A 127 -3.39 -7.77 -20.25
CA HIS A 127 -3.14 -9.09 -19.67
C HIS A 127 -3.86 -9.26 -18.34
N THR A 128 -3.77 -8.27 -17.45
CA THR A 128 -4.39 -8.32 -16.11
C THR A 128 -5.91 -8.47 -16.20
N ARG A 129 -6.56 -7.81 -17.17
CA ARG A 129 -7.99 -8.00 -17.46
C ARG A 129 -8.34 -9.43 -17.86
N GLY A 130 -7.48 -10.09 -18.64
CA GLY A 130 -7.65 -11.50 -19.00
C GLY A 130 -7.52 -12.43 -17.79
N MET A 131 -6.62 -12.11 -16.86
CA MET A 131 -6.49 -12.85 -15.60
C MET A 131 -7.72 -12.74 -14.71
N LEU A 132 -8.52 -11.67 -14.89
CA LEU A 132 -9.69 -11.36 -14.09
C LEU A 132 -11.03 -11.85 -14.66
N GLU A 133 -11.05 -12.49 -15.85
CA GLU A 133 -12.29 -12.87 -16.54
C GLU A 133 -13.28 -13.66 -15.67
N ASP A 134 -12.77 -14.60 -14.86
CA ASP A 134 -13.56 -15.46 -13.97
C ASP A 134 -13.35 -15.10 -12.48
N ALA A 135 -12.64 -14.00 -12.22
CA ALA A 135 -12.22 -13.63 -10.88
C ALA A 135 -13.35 -12.93 -10.11
N GLN A 136 -13.36 -13.12 -8.79
CA GLN A 136 -14.29 -12.45 -7.90
C GLN A 136 -13.56 -11.48 -6.99
N TRP A 137 -14.04 -10.23 -6.96
CA TRP A 137 -13.59 -9.22 -6.01
C TRP A 137 -13.96 -9.65 -4.59
N ILE A 138 -12.99 -9.69 -3.68
CA ILE A 138 -13.22 -9.96 -2.26
C ILE A 138 -13.58 -8.63 -1.59
N PRO A 139 -14.81 -8.45 -1.07
CA PRO A 139 -15.18 -7.23 -0.36
C PRO A 139 -14.23 -7.02 0.82
N THR A 140 -13.97 -5.76 1.14
CA THR A 140 -13.24 -5.37 2.36
C THR A 140 -14.13 -5.64 3.57
N GLN A 141 -14.37 -6.91 3.90
CA GLN A 141 -14.88 -7.31 5.20
C GLN A 141 -13.67 -7.47 6.12
N THR A 142 -13.75 -6.76 7.25
CA THR A 142 -12.85 -6.72 8.39
C THR A 142 -12.10 -8.05 8.59
N TRP A 143 -10.78 -7.95 8.50
CA TRP A 143 -9.81 -8.97 8.90
C TRP A 143 -10.04 -9.48 10.31
#